data_AF-A0A819ZV92-F1
#
_entry.id   AF-A0A819ZV92-F1
#
_cell.length_a   1.000
_cell.length_b   1.000
_cell.length_c   1.000
_cell.angle_alpha   90.00
_cell.angle_beta   90.00
_cell.angle_gamma   90.00
#
_symmetry.space_group_name_H-M   'P 1'
#
loop_
_entity.id
_entity.type
_entity.pdbx_description
1 polymer ?
#
loop_
_entity_poly.entity_id
_entity_poly.type
_entity_poly.pdbx_seq_one_letter_code
_entity_poly.pdbx_strand_id
1 'polypeptide(L)'
;MCNSGFHGSSIDIFETTEKNRTDSSHFLAWIDRTACLLRNEFGKYTKIVFVIDNAPWHNRLINDTIPPKGSWRKEYIIQWLNAHSINVPVKAAKAVFLKIVIKNLPEKRYEIDEAAKKYNVDILQ
;
A
#
# COMPACT_ATOMS: atom_id res chain seq x y z
N MET A 1 8.96 23.69 24.12
CA MET A 1 9.94 22.58 24.25
C MET A 1 9.41 21.42 23.43
N CYS A 2 9.97 21.18 22.25
CA CYS A 2 9.63 20.05 21.39
C CYS A 2 10.55 18.89 21.77
N ASN A 3 10.09 18.00 22.64
CA ASN A 3 10.76 16.73 22.87
C ASN A 3 10.41 15.78 21.72
N SER A 4 11.12 15.91 20.61
CA SER A 4 11.20 14.89 19.56
C SER A 4 12.16 13.79 20.03
N GLY A 5 11.81 13.13 21.13
CA GLY A 5 12.58 12.03 21.70
C GLY A 5 11.89 10.71 21.40
N PHE A 6 12.63 9.74 20.85
CA PHE A 6 12.19 8.35 20.75
C PHE A 6 11.85 7.84 22.16
N HIS A 7 10.57 7.62 22.45
CA HIS A 7 10.13 6.97 23.68
C HIS A 7 9.85 5.50 23.33
N GLY A 8 10.75 4.61 23.76
CA GLY A 8 10.68 3.19 23.48
C GLY A 8 11.95 2.67 22.82
N SER A 9 12.87 2.15 23.63
CA SER A 9 14.03 1.38 23.18
C SER A 9 13.61 -0.02 22.73
N SER A 10 12.80 -0.12 21.67
CA SER A 10 12.47 -1.40 21.05
C SER A 10 12.62 -1.26 19.53
N ILE A 11 13.81 -1.58 19.05
CA ILE A 11 13.98 -2.00 17.66
C ILE A 11 13.34 -3.39 17.60
N ASP A 12 12.15 -3.47 17.00
CA ASP A 12 11.55 -4.74 16.63
C ASP A 12 11.99 -5.06 15.20
N ILE A 13 12.69 -6.17 15.04
CA ILE A 13 13.23 -6.61 13.74
C ILE A 13 12.27 -7.67 13.21
N PHE A 14 11.72 -7.43 12.03
CA PHE A 14 11.00 -8.47 11.31
C PHE A 14 12.00 -9.56 10.86
N GLU A 15 12.08 -10.64 11.62
CA GLU A 15 12.86 -11.83 11.28
C GLU A 15 11.92 -12.99 10.92
N THR A 16 12.12 -13.58 9.74
CA THR A 16 11.45 -14.83 9.36
C THR A 16 12.39 -16.00 9.63
N THR A 17 11.89 -17.05 10.31
CA THR A 17 12.66 -18.25 10.64
C THR A 17 12.86 -19.18 9.43
N GLU A 18 12.16 -18.94 8.33
CA GLU A 18 12.26 -19.73 7.10
C GLU A 18 13.17 -19.02 6.08
N LYS A 19 14.36 -19.59 5.83
CA LYS A 19 15.23 -19.19 4.72
C LYS A 19 14.39 -19.14 3.43
N ASN A 20 14.19 -17.93 2.90
CA ASN A 20 13.50 -17.61 1.63
C ASN A 20 11.98 -17.41 1.65
N ARG A 21 11.35 -17.09 2.79
CA ARG A 21 9.90 -16.82 2.83
C ARG A 21 9.50 -15.41 3.27
N THR A 22 10.30 -14.44 2.89
CA THR A 22 9.93 -13.02 2.98
C THR A 22 9.05 -12.67 1.77
N ASP A 23 7.74 -12.92 1.88
CA ASP A 23 6.76 -12.47 0.89
C ASP A 23 5.88 -11.34 1.46
N SER A 24 5.24 -10.58 0.56
CA SER A 24 4.41 -9.43 0.93
C SER A 24 3.27 -9.79 1.90
N SER A 25 2.77 -11.02 1.85
CA SER A 25 1.65 -11.46 2.70
C SER A 25 2.09 -11.64 4.15
N HIS A 26 3.25 -12.25 4.37
CA HIS A 26 3.81 -12.42 5.71
C HIS A 26 4.18 -11.07 6.33
N PHE A 27 4.74 -10.16 5.52
CA PHE A 27 5.04 -8.80 5.95
C PHE A 27 3.79 -8.04 6.36
N LEU A 28 2.75 -8.07 5.54
CA LEU A 28 1.47 -7.43 5.84
C LEU A 28 0.86 -7.97 7.15
N ALA A 29 0.92 -9.30 7.35
CA ALA A 29 0.45 -9.93 8.59
C ALA A 29 1.29 -9.55 9.81
N TRP A 30 2.59 -9.27 9.63
CA TRP A 30 3.42 -8.72 10.70
C TRP A 30 3.03 -7.27 11.01
N ILE A 31 2.93 -6.39 10.00
CA ILE A 31 2.52 -4.99 10.18
C ILE A 31 1.18 -4.90 10.94
N ASP A 32 0.17 -5.67 10.53
CA ASP A 32 -1.16 -5.67 11.15
C ASP A 32 -1.10 -6.11 12.62
N ARG A 33 -0.35 -7.19 12.92
CA ARG A 33 -0.16 -7.68 14.30
C ARG A 33 0.63 -6.70 15.16
N THR A 34 1.76 -6.20 14.68
CA THR A 34 2.63 -5.28 15.43
C THR A 34 1.93 -3.95 15.67
N ALA A 35 1.21 -3.42 14.68
CA ALA A 35 0.42 -2.20 14.85
C ALA A 35 -0.70 -2.38 15.88
N CYS A 36 -1.38 -3.53 15.89
CA CYS A 36 -2.38 -3.88 16.90
C CYS A 36 -1.77 -3.93 18.32
N LEU A 37 -0.65 -4.64 18.48
CA LEU A 37 0.04 -4.79 19.76
C LEU A 37 0.49 -3.43 20.31
N LEU A 38 1.20 -2.64 19.52
CA LEU A 38 1.69 -1.32 19.93
C LEU A 38 0.54 -0.36 20.22
N ARG A 39 -0.55 -0.42 19.44
CA ARG A 39 -1.73 0.41 19.73
C ARG A 39 -2.38 0.03 21.06
N ASN A 40 -2.41 -1.25 21.42
CA ASN A 40 -2.93 -1.71 22.70
C ASN A 40 -2.00 -1.32 23.86
N GLU A 41 -0.69 -1.37 23.66
CA GLU A 41 0.31 -1.05 24.68
C GLU A 41 0.40 0.45 24.98
N PHE A 42 0.50 1.28 23.94
CA PHE A 42 0.75 2.71 24.08
C PHE A 42 -0.53 3.57 24.03
N GLY A 43 -1.68 2.96 23.79
CA GLY A 43 -2.99 3.62 23.75
C GLY A 43 -3.20 4.53 22.53
N LYS A 44 -4.41 5.07 22.37
CA LYS A 44 -4.87 5.79 21.16
C LYS A 44 -4.14 7.11 20.86
N TYR A 45 -3.66 7.81 21.88
CA TYR A 45 -3.11 9.16 21.73
C TYR A 45 -1.62 9.19 21.37
N THR A 46 -0.93 8.06 21.54
CA THR A 46 0.49 7.96 21.19
C THR A 46 0.64 7.90 19.67
N LYS A 47 1.50 8.78 19.13
CA LYS A 47 1.90 8.71 17.72
C LYS A 47 2.87 7.55 17.54
N ILE A 48 2.52 6.62 16.65
CA ILE A 48 3.34 5.46 16.33
C ILE A 48 3.70 5.56 14.84
N VAL A 49 4.97 5.39 14.53
CA VAL A 49 5.51 5.47 13.17
C VAL A 49 6.36 4.23 12.91
N PHE A 50 6.09 3.53 11.82
CA PHE A 50 6.95 2.47 11.29
C PHE A 50 7.89 3.05 10.25
N VAL A 51 9.19 2.86 10.46
CA VAL A 51 10.22 3.21 9.49
C VAL A 51 10.69 1.92 8.85
N ILE A 52 10.45 1.75 7.55
CA ILE A 52 10.75 0.52 6.82
C ILE A 52 11.68 0.84 5.65
N ASP A 53 12.56 -0.10 5.27
CA ASP A 53 13.36 0.07 4.08
C ASP A 53 12.51 -0.07 2.81
N ASN A 54 12.99 0.52 1.71
CA ASN A 54 12.27 0.53 0.43
C ASN A 54 12.47 -0.79 -0.35
N ALA A 55 12.11 -1.92 0.26
CA ALA A 55 12.17 -3.22 -0.37
C ALA A 55 10.95 -3.45 -1.28
N PRO A 56 11.10 -3.98 -2.51
CA PRO A 56 9.99 -4.14 -3.46
C PRO A 56 8.79 -4.96 -2.93
N TRP A 57 9.04 -5.92 -2.03
CA TRP A 57 8.00 -6.78 -1.46
C TRP A 57 7.19 -6.11 -0.34
N HIS A 58 7.61 -4.95 0.19
CA HIS A 58 6.80 -4.11 1.09
C HIS A 58 5.67 -3.41 0.34
N ASN A 59 5.87 -3.12 -0.95
CA ASN A 59 5.11 -2.15 -1.71
C ASN A 59 4.05 -2.78 -2.61
N ARG A 60 3.24 -3.68 -2.04
CA ARG A 60 2.13 -4.28 -2.77
C ARG A 60 0.98 -3.27 -2.92
N LEU A 61 0.68 -2.93 -4.17
CA LEU A 61 -0.43 -2.03 -4.52
C LEU A 61 -1.77 -2.72 -4.32
N ILE A 62 -2.76 -1.95 -3.89
CA ILE A 62 -4.16 -2.38 -3.91
C ILE A 62 -4.61 -2.49 -5.36
N ASN A 63 -5.30 -3.59 -5.69
CA ASN A 63 -5.65 -3.98 -7.06
C ASN A 63 -6.35 -2.88 -7.88
N ASP A 64 -7.22 -2.08 -7.26
CA ASP A 64 -7.93 -1.01 -7.96
C ASP A 64 -7.00 0.13 -8.38
N THR A 65 -5.96 0.43 -7.61
CA THR A 65 -4.97 1.45 -7.94
C THR A 65 -3.93 1.01 -8.99
N ILE A 66 -3.91 -0.27 -9.39
CA ILE A 66 -2.97 -0.78 -10.38
C ILE A 66 -3.39 -0.31 -11.78
N PRO A 67 -2.60 0.53 -12.46
CA PRO A 67 -2.99 1.02 -13.77
C PRO A 67 -2.87 -0.07 -14.84
N PRO A 68 -3.84 -0.14 -15.78
CA PRO A 68 -3.74 -1.03 -16.92
C PRO A 68 -2.48 -0.80 -17.75
N LYS A 69 -1.83 -1.89 -18.18
CA LYS A 69 -0.60 -1.86 -18.98
C LYS A 69 -0.89 -2.02 -20.46
N GLY A 70 0.07 -1.65 -21.31
CA GLY A 70 -0.01 -1.85 -22.76
C GLY A 70 -0.22 -3.30 -23.19
N SER A 71 0.13 -4.28 -22.35
CA SER A 71 -0.09 -5.71 -22.57
C SER A 71 -1.50 -6.19 -22.23
N TRP A 72 -2.32 -5.44 -21.48
CA TRP A 72 -3.67 -5.86 -21.09
C TRP A 72 -4.61 -5.94 -22.29
N ARG A 73 -5.59 -6.84 -22.27
CA ARG A 73 -6.63 -6.87 -23.32
C ARG A 73 -7.48 -5.59 -23.26
N LYS A 74 -8.03 -5.18 -24.41
CA LYS A 74 -8.80 -3.92 -24.53
C LYS A 74 -9.98 -3.91 -23.56
N GLU A 75 -10.63 -5.05 -23.38
CA GLU A 75 -11.80 -5.25 -22.54
C GLU A 75 -11.46 -5.00 -21.06
N TYR A 76 -10.31 -5.49 -20.59
CA TYR A 76 -9.87 -5.27 -19.19
C TYR A 76 -9.51 -3.81 -18.92
N ILE A 77 -8.96 -3.10 -19.91
CA ILE A 77 -8.70 -1.66 -19.78
C ILE A 77 -10.03 -0.89 -19.64
N ILE A 78 -11.05 -1.25 -20.44
CA ILE A 78 -12.39 -0.64 -20.34
C ILE A 78 -13.01 -0.96 -18.98
N GLN A 79 -12.94 -2.22 -18.51
CA GLN A 79 -13.47 -2.60 -17.19
C GLN A 79 -12.83 -1.79 -16.07
N TRP A 80 -11.50 -1.60 -16.10
CA TRP A 80 -10.82 -0.77 -15.12
C TRP A 80 -11.28 0.68 -15.18
N LEU A 81 -11.40 1.27 -16.39
CA LEU A 81 -11.88 2.64 -16.58
C LEU A 81 -13.31 2.81 -16.06
N ASN A 82 -14.19 1.84 -16.32
CA ASN A 82 -15.56 1.85 -15.83
C ASN A 82 -15.61 1.71 -14.29
N ALA A 83 -14.77 0.86 -13.69
CA ALA A 83 -14.68 0.71 -12.25
C ALA A 83 -14.25 2.01 -11.55
N HIS A 84 -13.49 2.87 -12.26
CA HIS A 84 -13.08 4.20 -11.81
C HIS A 84 -14.07 5.30 -12.23
N SER A 85 -15.26 4.95 -12.72
CA SER A 85 -16.27 5.90 -13.20
C SER A 85 -15.77 6.83 -14.33
N ILE A 86 -14.82 6.36 -15.15
CA ILE A 86 -14.26 7.12 -16.27
C ILE A 86 -14.97 6.70 -17.57
N ASN A 87 -15.77 7.61 -18.12
CA ASN A 87 -16.45 7.38 -19.40
C ASN A 87 -15.47 7.37 -20.57
N VAL A 88 -15.59 6.36 -21.43
CA VAL A 88 -14.72 6.18 -22.60
C VAL A 88 -15.51 6.01 -23.90
N PRO A 89 -14.99 6.48 -25.05
CA PRO A 89 -15.67 6.27 -26.32
C PRO A 89 -15.60 4.79 -26.74
N VAL A 90 -16.75 4.16 -26.98
CA VAL A 90 -16.89 2.72 -27.28
C VAL A 90 -16.01 2.27 -28.46
N LYS A 91 -15.85 3.13 -29.47
CA LYS A 91 -15.11 2.82 -30.71
C LYS A 91 -13.65 3.28 -30.71
N ALA A 92 -13.13 3.79 -29.58
CA ALA A 92 -11.75 4.27 -29.55
C ALA A 92 -10.72 3.13 -29.63
N ALA A 93 -9.52 3.47 -30.10
CA ALA A 93 -8.38 2.58 -30.13
C ALA A 93 -7.81 2.36 -28.71
N LYS A 94 -7.17 1.21 -28.48
CA LYS A 94 -6.54 0.87 -27.20
C LYS A 94 -5.55 1.95 -26.72
N ALA A 95 -4.79 2.54 -27.64
CA ALA A 95 -3.87 3.64 -27.34
C ALA A 95 -4.57 4.86 -26.75
N VAL A 96 -5.81 5.16 -27.18
CA VAL A 96 -6.61 6.26 -26.62
C VAL A 96 -7.01 5.93 -25.18
N PHE A 97 -7.42 4.69 -24.90
CA PHE A 97 -7.75 4.28 -23.53
C PHE A 97 -6.55 4.37 -22.59
N LEU A 98 -5.36 3.93 -23.01
CA LEU A 98 -4.16 4.05 -22.20
C LEU A 98 -3.80 5.52 -21.90
N LYS A 99 -4.02 6.43 -22.86
CA LYS A 99 -3.87 7.88 -22.62
C LYS A 99 -4.88 8.39 -21.59
N ILE A 100 -6.12 7.90 -21.61
CA ILE A 100 -7.14 8.25 -20.62
C ILE A 100 -6.77 7.72 -19.24
N VAL A 101 -6.31 6.46 -19.15
CA VAL A 101 -5.79 5.86 -17.90
C VAL A 101 -4.72 6.76 -17.28
N ILE A 102 -3.69 7.13 -18.06
CA ILE A 102 -2.56 7.95 -17.57
C ILE A 102 -3.04 9.31 -17.05
N LYS A 103 -4.04 9.92 -17.70
CA LYS A 103 -4.62 11.21 -17.27
C LYS A 103 -5.47 11.11 -16.00
N ASN A 104 -5.95 9.93 -15.65
CA ASN A 104 -6.87 9.69 -14.54
C ASN A 104 -6.30 8.65 -13.57
N LEU A 105 -4.96 8.60 -13.41
CA LEU A 105 -4.33 7.69 -12.47
C LEU A 105 -4.78 8.04 -11.05
N PRO A 106 -5.34 7.08 -10.29
CA PRO A 106 -5.58 7.29 -8.88
C PRO A 106 -4.25 7.43 -8.15
N GLU A 107 -4.30 8.01 -6.95
CA GLU A 107 -3.19 7.95 -6.02
C GLU A 107 -2.85 6.47 -5.71
N LYS A 108 -1.56 6.15 -5.70
CA LYS A 108 -1.11 4.80 -5.35
C LYS A 108 -1.45 4.54 -3.90
N ARG A 109 -2.06 3.39 -3.63
CA ARG A 109 -2.31 2.92 -2.27
C ARG A 109 -1.66 1.57 -2.08
N TYR A 110 -0.98 1.40 -0.96
CA TYR A 110 -0.30 0.15 -0.62
C TYR A 110 -1.06 -0.60 0.46
N GLU A 111 -1.04 -1.93 0.39
CA GLU A 111 -1.72 -2.79 1.36
C GLU A 111 -1.22 -2.52 2.80
N ILE A 112 0.08 -2.24 2.96
CA ILE A 112 0.70 -1.95 4.25
C ILE A 112 0.18 -0.65 4.88
N ASP A 113 -0.03 0.40 4.07
CA ASP A 113 -0.56 1.67 4.56
C ASP A 113 -1.99 1.49 5.06
N GLU A 114 -2.82 0.75 4.33
CA GLU A 114 -4.19 0.48 4.74
C GLU A 114 -4.24 -0.39 6.00
N ALA A 115 -3.33 -1.35 6.15
CA ALA A 115 -3.22 -2.13 7.38
C ALA A 115 -2.84 -1.26 8.59
N ALA A 116 -1.83 -0.40 8.44
CA ALA A 116 -1.37 0.50 9.50
C ALA A 116 -2.40 1.58 9.87
N LYS A 117 -3.12 2.13 8.87
CA LYS A 117 -4.17 3.14 9.07
C LYS A 117 -5.29 2.69 10.02
N LYS A 118 -5.67 1.39 10.01
CA LYS A 118 -6.65 0.83 10.95
C LYS A 118 -6.31 1.13 12.40
N TYR A 119 -5.02 1.22 12.71
CA TYR A 119 -4.48 1.42 14.05
C TYR A 119 -3.93 2.84 14.26
N ASN A 120 -4.19 3.78 13.35
CA ASN A 120 -3.63 5.14 13.38
C ASN A 120 -2.09 5.14 13.48
N VAL A 121 -1.45 4.26 12.71
CA VAL A 121 0.01 4.14 12.60
C VAL A 121 0.45 4.71 11.26
N ASP A 122 1.47 5.56 11.26
CA ASP A 122 2.08 6.11 10.04
C ASP A 122 3.19 5.19 9.54
N ILE A 123 3.34 5.04 8.23
CA ILE A 123 4.48 4.37 7.59
C ILE A 123 5.37 5.43 6.95
N LEU A 124 6.69 5.30 7.14
CA LEU A 124 7.73 6.11 6.52
C LEU A 124 8.69 5.18 5.77
N GLN A 125 8.93 5.48 4.48
CA GLN A 125 9.80 4.72 3.56
C GLN A 125 10.90 5.59 2.96
#